data_AF-A0A7X9H2E4-F1
#
_entry.id   AF-A0A7X9H2E4-F1
#
_cell.length_a   1.000
_cell.length_b   1.000
_cell.length_c   1.000
_cell.angle_alpha   90.00
_cell.angle_beta   90.00
_cell.angle_gamma   90.00
#
_symmetry.space_group_name_H-M   'P 1'
#
loop_
_entity.id
_entity.type
_entity.pdbx_description
1 polymer ?
#
loop_
_entity_poly.entity_id
_entity_poly.type
_entity_poly.pdbx_seq_one_letter_code
_entity_poly.pdbx_strand_id
1 'polypeptide(L)'
;MDSYKKRKILFFIQILLTFVVFGFIYLGSVKVIPYYSSWIALAIYLVLMIYRGKFTRDNFVIQKVNRTKTFQMVVSLIPFAGVLMFFFLPAKNGLNVLGAAICLSLSIIIEDKFTVYTTKEEWKELVEKKKKKKKEKKEKKEKKKKKK
;
A
#
# COMPACT_ATOMS: atom_id res chain seq x y z
N MET A 1 -6.47 -19.80 4.10
CA MET A 1 -5.31 -18.90 4.35
C MET A 1 -5.85 -17.58 4.87
N ASP A 2 -5.43 -17.16 6.06
CA ASP A 2 -5.83 -15.91 6.73
C ASP A 2 -5.74 -14.71 5.77
N SER A 3 -6.76 -13.86 5.75
CA SER A 3 -6.84 -12.64 4.92
C SER A 3 -5.62 -11.75 5.09
N TYR A 4 -5.02 -11.71 6.29
CA TYR A 4 -3.76 -11.02 6.55
C TYR A 4 -2.58 -11.59 5.77
N LYS A 5 -2.46 -12.92 5.72
CA LYS A 5 -1.41 -13.60 4.94
C LYS A 5 -1.58 -13.33 3.45
N LYS A 6 -2.81 -13.39 2.92
CA LYS A 6 -3.09 -13.08 1.50
C LYS A 6 -2.69 -11.64 1.14
N ARG A 7 -3.01 -10.65 1.99
CA ARG A 7 -2.60 -9.25 1.79
C ARG A 7 -1.09 -9.10 1.71
N LYS A 8 -0.35 -9.71 2.64
CA LYS A 8 1.12 -9.66 2.67
C LYS A 8 1.75 -10.30 1.43
N ILE A 9 1.20 -11.42 0.96
CA ILE A 9 1.67 -12.07 -0.28
C ILE A 9 1.42 -11.17 -1.48
N LEU A 10 0.21 -10.63 -1.65
CA LEU A 10 -0.10 -9.71 -2.75
C LEU A 10 0.78 -8.46 -2.72
N PHE A 11 1.10 -7.97 -1.52
CA PHE A 11 2.05 -6.87 -1.33
C PHE A 11 3.46 -7.24 -1.80
N PHE A 12 3.98 -8.41 -1.40
CA PHE A 12 5.30 -8.89 -1.81
C PHE A 12 5.39 -9.14 -3.32
N ILE A 13 4.36 -9.74 -3.92
CA ILE A 13 4.28 -9.93 -5.38
C ILE A 13 4.32 -8.57 -6.09
N GLN A 14 3.62 -7.54 -5.59
CA GLN A 14 3.68 -6.20 -6.19
C GLN A 14 5.09 -5.61 -6.16
N ILE A 15 5.84 -5.79 -5.06
CA ILE A 15 7.23 -5.33 -4.96
C ILE A 15 8.10 -6.07 -5.98
N LEU A 16 8.05 -7.41 -6.00
CA LEU A 16 8.82 -8.20 -6.97
C LEU A 16 8.49 -7.80 -8.42
N LEU A 17 7.21 -7.63 -8.73
CA LEU A 17 6.75 -7.22 -10.05
C LEU A 17 7.24 -5.81 -10.41
N THR A 18 7.45 -4.92 -9.42
CA THR A 18 8.10 -3.62 -9.66
C THR A 18 9.50 -3.84 -10.24
N PHE A 19 10.33 -4.69 -9.63
CA PHE A 19 11.66 -4.99 -10.15
C PHE A 19 11.62 -5.65 -11.53
N VAL A 20 10.65 -6.55 -11.77
CA VAL A 20 10.46 -7.17 -13.09
C VAL A 20 10.13 -6.12 -14.15
N VAL A 21 9.16 -5.24 -13.92
CA VAL A 21 8.79 -4.17 -14.86
C VAL A 21 10.00 -3.31 -15.20
N PHE A 22 10.73 -2.86 -14.19
CA PHE A 22 11.92 -2.03 -14.37
C PHE A 22 13.03 -2.80 -15.12
N GLY A 23 13.24 -4.08 -14.84
CA GLY A 23 14.15 -4.95 -15.60
C GLY A 23 13.78 -5.06 -17.08
N PHE A 24 12.49 -5.23 -17.39
CA PHE A 24 11.99 -5.24 -18.77
C PHE A 24 12.17 -3.89 -19.47
N ILE A 25 12.01 -2.78 -18.74
CA ILE A 25 12.27 -1.45 -19.31
C ILE A 25 13.75 -1.25 -19.61
N TYR A 26 14.65 -1.70 -18.72
CA TYR A 26 16.09 -1.68 -18.96
C TYR A 26 16.47 -2.50 -20.20
N LEU A 27 16.06 -3.77 -20.24
CA LEU A 27 16.36 -4.67 -21.36
C LEU A 27 15.79 -4.17 -22.70
N GLY A 28 14.61 -3.54 -22.68
CA GLY A 28 14.06 -2.87 -23.86
C GLY A 28 14.88 -1.66 -24.29
N SER A 29 15.40 -0.88 -23.34
CA SER A 29 16.21 0.32 -23.61
C SER A 29 17.61 -0.02 -24.16
N VAL A 30 18.18 -1.16 -23.75
CA VAL A 30 19.44 -1.69 -24.31
C VAL A 30 19.21 -2.58 -25.54
N LYS A 31 17.97 -2.65 -26.07
CA LYS A 31 17.58 -3.42 -27.26
C LYS A 31 17.81 -4.94 -27.18
N VAL A 32 17.89 -5.49 -25.96
CA VAL A 32 18.00 -6.96 -25.74
C VAL A 32 16.65 -7.63 -25.95
N ILE A 33 15.56 -6.96 -25.59
CA ILE A 33 14.19 -7.43 -25.83
C ILE A 33 13.38 -6.37 -26.60
N PRO A 34 12.28 -6.76 -27.26
CA PRO A 34 11.38 -5.81 -27.90
C PRO A 34 10.75 -4.83 -26.89
N TYR A 35 10.60 -3.57 -27.28
CA TYR A 35 10.06 -2.52 -26.42
C TYR A 35 8.60 -2.78 -25.98
N TYR A 36 7.82 -3.51 -26.78
CA TYR A 36 6.45 -3.89 -26.42
C TYR A 36 6.39 -4.77 -25.16
N SER A 37 7.45 -5.54 -24.86
CA SER A 37 7.51 -6.40 -23.68
C SER A 37 7.47 -5.60 -22.38
N SER A 38 8.03 -4.37 -22.38
CA SER A 38 7.96 -3.45 -21.24
C SER A 38 6.52 -2.98 -20.97
N TRP A 39 5.74 -2.76 -22.02
CA TRP A 39 4.33 -2.38 -21.92
C TRP A 39 3.45 -3.52 -21.40
N ILE A 40 3.74 -4.76 -21.83
CA ILE A 40 3.05 -5.96 -21.29
C ILE A 40 3.34 -6.11 -19.80
N ALA A 41 4.60 -5.99 -19.39
CA ALA A 41 4.98 -6.04 -17.97
C ALA A 41 4.26 -4.96 -17.15
N LEU A 42 4.20 -3.72 -17.68
CA LEU A 42 3.49 -2.61 -17.05
C LEU A 42 1.99 -2.89 -16.92
N ALA A 43 1.35 -3.46 -17.95
CA ALA A 43 -0.05 -3.83 -17.90
C ALA A 43 -0.34 -4.87 -16.82
N ILE A 44 0.50 -5.91 -16.71
CA ILE A 44 0.39 -6.94 -15.66
C ILE A 44 0.54 -6.29 -14.27
N TYR A 45 1.47 -5.35 -14.12
CA TYR A 45 1.67 -4.59 -12.88
C TYR A 45 0.44 -3.79 -12.47
N LEU A 46 -0.19 -3.11 -13.41
CA LEU A 46 -1.40 -2.33 -13.16
C LEU A 46 -2.59 -3.23 -12.78
N VAL A 47 -2.76 -4.37 -13.47
CA VAL A 47 -3.81 -5.35 -13.14
C VAL A 47 -3.62 -5.87 -11.71
N LEU A 48 -2.40 -6.21 -11.32
CA LEU A 48 -2.11 -6.67 -9.96
C LEU A 48 -2.36 -5.57 -8.93
N MET A 49 -1.98 -4.32 -9.24
CA MET A 49 -2.22 -3.17 -8.37
C MET A 49 -3.71 -2.97 -8.10
N ILE A 50 -4.53 -3.04 -9.15
CA ILE A 50 -6.00 -2.94 -9.06
C ILE A 50 -6.56 -4.10 -8.24
N TYR A 51 -6.12 -5.32 -8.52
CA TYR A 51 -6.57 -6.51 -7.79
C TYR A 51 -6.23 -6.42 -6.29
N ARG A 52 -4.99 -6.04 -5.94
CA ARG A 52 -4.56 -5.80 -4.55
C ARG A 52 -5.39 -4.72 -3.88
N GLY A 53 -5.67 -3.63 -4.59
CA GLY A 53 -6.50 -2.53 -4.10
C GLY A 53 -7.95 -2.94 -3.84
N LYS A 54 -8.51 -3.79 -4.71
CA LYS A 54 -9.86 -4.37 -4.55
C LYS A 54 -9.91 -5.34 -3.37
N PHE A 55 -8.99 -6.31 -3.32
CA PHE A 55 -8.89 -7.28 -2.22
C PHE A 55 -8.79 -6.59 -0.85
N THR A 56 -7.96 -5.54 -0.74
CA THR A 56 -7.80 -4.80 0.51
C THR A 56 -9.09 -4.09 0.92
N ARG A 57 -9.79 -3.44 -0.01
CA ARG A 57 -11.08 -2.76 0.26
C ARG A 57 -12.19 -3.72 0.65
N ASP A 58 -12.21 -4.90 0.05
CA ASP A 58 -13.27 -5.88 0.29
C ASP A 58 -13.13 -6.54 1.67
N ASN A 59 -11.91 -6.73 2.16
CA ASN A 59 -11.63 -7.51 3.38
C ASN A 59 -11.25 -6.66 4.60
N PHE A 60 -10.75 -5.43 4.41
CA PHE A 60 -10.17 -4.63 5.49
C PHE A 60 -10.81 -3.25 5.61
N VAL A 61 -10.88 -2.75 6.84
CA VAL A 61 -11.04 -1.34 7.18
C VAL A 61 -9.64 -0.75 7.29
N ILE A 62 -9.36 0.25 6.47
CA ILE A 62 -8.04 0.89 6.35
C ILE A 62 -8.03 2.14 7.24
N GLN A 63 -7.08 2.20 8.17
CA GLN A 63 -6.84 3.38 9.01
C GLN A 63 -5.43 3.87 8.78
N LYS A 64 -5.30 5.04 8.13
CA LYS A 64 -4.01 5.70 7.98
C LYS A 64 -3.61 6.30 9.32
N VAL A 65 -2.40 6.00 9.78
CA VAL A 65 -1.85 6.60 11.01
C VAL A 65 -1.66 8.10 10.76
N ASN A 66 -2.01 8.94 11.75
CA ASN A 66 -1.88 10.38 11.62
C ASN A 66 -0.38 10.76 11.50
N ARG A 67 -0.02 11.51 10.46
CA ARG A 67 1.37 11.88 10.15
C ARG A 67 1.55 13.38 10.30
N THR A 68 2.78 13.81 10.60
CA THR A 68 3.14 15.23 10.48
C THR A 68 3.12 15.65 9.01
N LYS A 69 2.75 16.92 8.73
CA LYS A 69 2.68 17.46 7.36
C LYS A 69 4.01 17.27 6.60
N THR A 70 5.13 17.49 7.29
CA THR A 70 6.49 17.32 6.75
C THR A 70 6.76 15.90 6.29
N PHE A 71 6.39 14.89 7.09
CA PHE A 71 6.59 13.49 6.73
C PHE A 71 5.68 13.06 5.56
N GLN A 72 4.45 13.57 5.50
CA GLN A 72 3.57 13.33 4.33
C GLN A 72 4.19 13.90 3.05
N MET A 73 4.75 15.10 3.11
CA MET A 73 5.39 15.74 1.97
C MET A 73 6.60 14.93 1.49
N VAL A 74 7.50 14.51 2.38
CA VAL A 74 8.65 13.66 2.03
C VAL A 74 8.21 12.35 1.39
N VAL A 75 7.24 11.64 1.98
CA VAL A 75 6.76 10.36 1.43
C VAL A 75 6.09 10.54 0.07
N SER A 76 5.38 11.65 -0.14
CA SER A 76 4.78 11.96 -1.44
C SER A 76 5.81 12.30 -2.52
N LEU A 77 6.97 12.86 -2.15
CA LEU A 77 8.05 13.23 -3.08
C LEU A 77 8.85 12.02 -3.59
N ILE A 78 8.92 10.92 -2.84
CA ILE A 78 9.65 9.70 -3.23
C ILE A 78 9.20 9.14 -4.60
N PRO A 79 7.90 8.94 -4.88
CA PRO A 79 7.47 8.48 -6.20
C PRO A 79 7.75 9.51 -7.30
N PHE A 80 7.68 10.81 -7.02
CA PHE A 80 8.10 11.84 -7.99
C PHE A 80 9.59 11.75 -8.31
N ALA A 81 10.44 11.55 -7.30
CA ALA A 81 11.87 11.35 -7.51
C ALA A 81 12.16 10.09 -8.35
N GLY A 82 11.41 9.01 -8.13
CA GLY A 82 11.51 7.79 -8.96
C GLY A 82 11.11 8.02 -10.42
N VAL A 83 10.04 8.78 -10.68
CA VAL A 83 9.61 9.16 -12.03
C VAL A 83 10.60 10.10 -12.70
N LEU A 84 11.13 11.09 -11.97
CA LEU A 84 12.15 12.02 -12.48
C LEU A 84 13.43 11.29 -12.86
N MET A 85 13.92 10.36 -12.03
CA MET A 85 15.07 9.52 -12.37
C MET A 85 14.85 8.71 -13.65
N PHE A 86 13.62 8.28 -13.91
CA PHE A 86 13.27 7.54 -15.11
C PHE A 86 13.24 8.40 -16.38
N PHE A 87 12.73 9.64 -16.29
CA PHE A 87 12.64 10.55 -17.45
C PHE A 87 13.93 11.31 -17.74
N PHE A 88 14.69 11.70 -16.72
CA PHE A 88 15.87 12.56 -16.88
C PHE A 88 17.19 11.81 -16.99
N LEU A 89 17.23 10.53 -16.58
CA LEU A 89 18.44 9.73 -16.70
C LEU A 89 18.27 8.63 -17.76
N PRO A 90 19.30 8.33 -18.56
CA PRO A 90 19.19 7.34 -19.61
C PRO A 90 18.88 5.97 -19.01
N ALA A 91 17.76 5.38 -19.44
CA ALA A 91 17.31 4.04 -19.05
C ALA A 91 18.27 2.92 -19.50
N LYS A 92 19.29 3.24 -20.32
CA LYS A 92 20.41 2.36 -20.64
C LYS A 92 21.40 2.17 -19.48
N ASN A 93 21.35 3.01 -18.45
CA ASN A 93 22.16 2.84 -17.25
C ASN A 93 21.35 2.06 -16.20
N GLY A 94 21.74 0.80 -15.98
CA GLY A 94 21.03 -0.12 -15.09
C GLY A 94 20.94 0.38 -13.64
N LEU A 95 21.90 1.20 -13.19
CA LEU A 95 21.86 1.80 -11.84
C LEU A 95 20.67 2.75 -11.66
N ASN A 96 20.31 3.49 -12.71
CA ASN A 96 19.20 4.45 -12.65
C ASN A 96 17.85 3.73 -12.61
N VAL A 97 17.72 2.68 -13.40
CA VAL A 97 16.54 1.80 -13.42
C VAL A 97 16.37 1.11 -12.07
N LEU A 98 17.47 0.59 -11.50
CA LEU A 98 17.46 -0.03 -10.18
C LEU A 98 17.10 0.98 -9.08
N GLY A 99 17.66 2.19 -9.14
CA GLY A 99 17.32 3.29 -8.22
C GLY A 99 15.84 3.65 -8.28
N ALA A 100 15.25 3.76 -9.47
CA ALA A 100 13.83 4.04 -9.64
C ALA A 100 12.93 2.91 -9.09
N ALA A 101 13.30 1.64 -9.32
CA ALA A 101 12.60 0.49 -8.75
C ALA A 101 12.65 0.47 -7.21
N ILE A 102 13.80 0.82 -6.63
CA ILE A 102 13.98 0.93 -5.18
C ILE A 102 13.13 2.08 -4.62
N CYS A 103 13.15 3.26 -5.24
CA CYS A 103 12.33 4.40 -4.79
C CYS A 103 10.84 4.08 -4.80
N LEU A 104 10.34 3.47 -5.87
CA LEU A 104 8.93 3.07 -5.94
C LEU A 104 8.59 1.98 -4.93
N SER A 105 9.45 0.98 -4.75
CA SER A 105 9.25 -0.06 -3.74
C SER A 105 9.24 0.52 -2.32
N LEU A 106 10.15 1.44 -2.00
CA LEU A 106 10.20 2.14 -0.72
C LEU A 106 8.94 2.94 -0.45
N SER A 107 8.40 3.65 -1.45
CA SER A 107 7.15 4.41 -1.30
C SER A 107 5.99 3.50 -0.88
N ILE A 108 5.89 2.32 -1.50
CA ILE A 108 4.87 1.30 -1.24
C ILE A 108 5.07 0.69 0.16
N ILE A 109 6.31 0.40 0.56
CA ILE A 109 6.66 -0.14 1.88
C ILE A 109 6.34 0.85 3.00
N ILE A 110 6.71 2.11 2.83
CA ILE A 110 6.40 3.16 3.79
C ILE A 110 4.88 3.29 3.91
N GLU A 111 4.15 3.33 2.81
CA GLU A 111 2.70 3.43 2.87
C GLU A 111 2.06 2.25 3.62
N ASP A 112 2.52 1.01 3.39
CA ASP A 112 2.01 -0.17 4.10
C ASP A 112 2.35 -0.16 5.60
N LYS A 113 3.58 0.23 5.98
CA LYS A 113 3.99 0.34 7.39
C LYS A 113 3.15 1.35 8.18
N PHE A 114 2.73 2.44 7.54
CA PHE A 114 1.92 3.48 8.17
C PHE A 114 0.42 3.32 7.93
N THR A 115 -0.01 2.13 7.51
CA THR A 115 -1.41 1.79 7.31
C THR A 115 -1.80 0.64 8.24
N VAL A 116 -2.73 0.92 9.13
CA VAL A 116 -3.33 -0.11 9.98
C VAL A 116 -4.47 -0.75 9.18
N TYR A 117 -4.39 -2.06 9.05
CA TYR A 117 -5.43 -2.87 8.42
C TYR A 117 -6.11 -3.69 9.50
N THR A 118 -7.40 -3.48 9.68
CA THR A 118 -8.25 -4.30 10.56
C THR A 118 -9.23 -5.05 9.67
N THR A 119 -9.44 -6.35 9.86
CA THR A 119 -10.45 -7.05 9.05
C THR A 119 -11.84 -6.50 9.35
N LYS A 120 -12.76 -6.59 8.38
CA LYS A 120 -14.15 -6.13 8.59
C LYS A 120 -14.84 -6.90 9.73
N GLU A 121 -14.48 -8.16 9.93
CA GLU A 121 -14.97 -9.01 11.01
C GLU A 121 -14.49 -8.50 12.37
N GLU A 122 -13.17 -8.33 12.55
CA GLU A 122 -12.59 -7.77 13.78
C GLU A 122 -13.12 -6.36 14.06
N TRP A 123 -13.31 -5.55 13.02
CA TRP A 123 -13.87 -4.21 13.16
C TRP A 123 -15.31 -4.23 13.68
N LYS A 124 -16.16 -5.13 13.16
CA LYS A 124 -17.54 -5.31 13.65
C LYS A 124 -17.54 -5.70 15.13
N GLU A 125 -16.69 -6.65 15.53
CA GLU A 125 -16.57 -7.04 16.93
C GLU A 125 -16.11 -5.88 17.83
N LEU A 126 -15.12 -5.11 17.40
CA LEU A 126 -14.62 -3.94 18.15
C LEU A 126 -15.70 -2.88 18.33
N VAL A 127 -16.51 -2.62 17.28
CA VAL A 127 -17.62 -1.68 17.34
C VAL A 127 -18.70 -2.17 18.28
N GLU A 128 -19.06 -3.46 18.24
CA GLU A 128 -20.05 -4.03 19.14
C GLU A 128 -19.61 -3.99 20.60
N LYS A 129 -18.35 -4.37 20.88
CA LYS A 129 -17.75 -4.27 22.22
C LYS A 129 -17.79 -2.82 22.74
N LYS A 130 -17.49 -1.84 21.89
CA LYS A 130 -17.59 -0.41 22.24
C LYS A 130 -19.03 0.03 22.51
N LYS A 131 -20.00 -0.42 21.71
CA LYS A 131 -21.43 -0.12 21.91
C LYS A 131 -21.94 -0.69 23.23
N LYS A 132 -21.61 -1.94 23.56
CA LYS A 132 -21.97 -2.58 24.84
C LYS A 132 -21.41 -1.81 26.04
N LYS A 133 -20.11 -1.49 26.05
CA LYS A 133 -19.48 -0.68 27.10
C LYS A 133 -20.11 0.71 27.25
N LYS A 134 -20.56 1.34 26.17
CA LYS A 134 -21.22 2.65 26.21
C LYS A 134 -22.62 2.57 26.84
N LYS A 135 -23.39 1.51 26.55
CA LYS A 135 -24.70 1.25 27.18
C LYS A 135 -24.57 1.05 28.69
N GLU A 136 -23.66 0.17 29.11
CA GLU A 136 -23.39 -0.08 30.54
C GLU A 136 -22.97 1.18 31.31
N LYS A 137 -22.16 2.05 30.70
CA LYS A 137 -21.78 3.34 31.29
C LYS A 137 -22.97 4.30 31.43
N LYS A 138 -23.94 4.29 30.50
CA LYS A 138 -25.14 5.12 30.59
C LYS A 138 -26.07 4.61 31.69
N GLU A 139 -26.34 3.31 31.74
CA GLU A 139 -27.18 2.68 32.77
C GLU A 139 -26.61 2.89 34.19
N LYS A 140 -25.28 2.77 34.36
CA LYS A 140 -24.63 3.09 35.65
C LYS A 140 -24.80 4.56 36.05
N LYS A 141 -24.80 5.50 35.10
CA LYS A 141 -25.03 6.93 35.38
C LYS A 141 -26.49 7.20 35.75
N GLU A 142 -27.45 6.58 35.08
CA GLU A 142 -28.88 6.71 35.42
C GLU A 142 -29.21 6.11 36.79
N LYS A 143 -28.67 4.92 37.11
CA LYS A 143 -28.82 4.31 38.44
C LYS A 143 -28.24 5.18 39.56
N LYS A 144 -27.15 5.91 39.30
CA LYS A 144 -26.59 6.87 40.27
C LYS A 144 -27.43 8.14 40.42
N LYS A 145 -28.08 8.62 39.35
CA LYS A 145 -28.97 9.79 39.40
C LYS A 145 -30.29 9.50 40.12
N LYS A 146 -30.81 8.27 40.07
CA LYS A 146 -32.04 7.87 40.79
C LYS A 146 -31.85 7.61 42.30
N LYS A 147 -30.60 7.62 42.79
CA LYS A 147 -30.25 7.38 44.22
C LYS A 147 -29.85 8.66 44.97
N LYS A 148 -29.79 9.81 44.29
CA LYS A 148 -29.63 11.15 44.87
C LYS A 148 -30.96 11.86 44.78
#